data_AF-A0A7W7LZE5-F1
#
_entry.id   AF-A0A7W7LZE5-F1
#
_cell.length_a   1.000
_cell.length_b   1.000
_cell.length_c   1.000
_cell.angle_alpha   90.00
_cell.angle_beta   90.00
_cell.angle_gamma   90.00
#
_symmetry.space_group_name_H-M   'P 1'
#
loop_
_entity.id
_entity.type
_entity.pdbx_description
1 polymer ?
#
loop_
_entity_poly.entity_id
_entity_poly.type
_entity_poly.pdbx_seq_one_letter_code
_entity_poly.pdbx_strand_id
1 'polypeptide(L)' 'MWAAHDARIRHEGVKRLQHPEVGLLELTYQSLDLPVSQRAVHDLSLYTAEPGSTSEDHLRLLAGLAATRPRAAEPTDRLS' A
#
# COMPACT_ATOMS: atom_id res chain seq x y z
N MET A 1 0.46 -30.56 7.48
CA MET A 1 -0.47 -29.98 8.49
C MET A 1 -0.09 -28.52 8.70
N TRP A 2 -0.79 -27.60 8.04
CA TRP A 2 -0.68 -26.16 8.32
C TRP A 2 -1.65 -25.86 9.45
N ALA A 3 -1.14 -25.96 10.66
CA ALA A 3 -1.88 -25.71 11.89
C ALA A 3 -2.35 -24.25 11.91
N ALA A 4 -3.67 -24.08 12.03
CA ALA A 4 -4.34 -22.92 12.61
C ALA A 4 -3.58 -21.59 12.49
N HIS A 5 -3.46 -21.08 11.27
CA HIS A 5 -3.24 -19.65 11.11
C HIS A 5 -4.61 -19.01 11.06
N ASP A 6 -5.17 -18.68 12.23
CA ASP A 6 -6.05 -17.53 12.33
C ASP A 6 -5.18 -16.32 11.98
N ALA A 7 -4.96 -16.13 10.68
CA ALA A 7 -4.52 -14.87 10.12
C ALA A 7 -5.65 -13.91 10.45
N ARG A 8 -5.62 -13.35 11.66
CA ARG A 8 -6.49 -12.25 12.06
C ARG A 8 -6.21 -11.17 11.03
N ILE A 9 -7.10 -11.07 10.04
CA ILE A 9 -7.01 -10.13 8.95
C ILE A 9 -7.03 -8.76 9.62
N ARG A 10 -5.84 -8.20 9.84
CA ARG A 10 -5.69 -6.84 10.31
C ARG A 10 -5.89 -5.99 9.08
N HIS A 11 -7.12 -5.54 8.91
CA HIS A 11 -7.53 -4.57 7.89
C HIS A 11 -6.87 -3.19 8.10
N GLU A 12 -6.09 -3.01 9.18
CA GLU A 12 -5.35 -1.79 9.48
C GLU A 12 -4.04 -2.08 10.22
N GLY A 13 -3.00 -1.26 10.00
CA GLY A 13 -1.76 -1.30 10.75
C GLY A 13 -0.73 -0.27 10.28
N VAL A 14 0.48 -0.27 10.84
CA VAL A 14 1.55 0.67 10.47
C VAL A 14 2.68 -0.07 9.77
N LYS A 15 3.06 0.40 8.57
CA LYS A 15 4.26 -0.01 7.84
C LYS A 15 5.36 1.02 8.01
N ARG A 16 6.56 0.54 8.33
CA ARG A 16 7.78 1.33 8.38
C ARG A 16 8.67 0.93 7.23
N LEU A 17 9.06 1.90 6.41
CA LEU A 17 9.80 1.68 5.18
C LEU A 17 11.01 2.63 5.19
N GLN A 18 12.18 2.14 4.82
CA GLN A 18 13.36 2.97 4.59
C GLN A 18 13.50 3.17 3.08
N HIS A 19 13.08 4.32 2.57
CA HIS A 19 13.21 4.66 1.16
C HIS A 19 14.57 5.30 0.89
N PRO A 20 15.34 4.86 -0.12
CA PRO A 20 16.71 5.33 -0.35
C PRO A 20 16.78 6.84 -0.63
N GLU A 21 15.73 7.42 -1.20
CA GLU A 21 15.73 8.84 -1.61
C GLU A 21 15.05 9.79 -0.60
N VAL A 22 14.13 9.30 0.23
CA VAL A 22 13.35 10.15 1.17
C VAL A 22 13.49 9.72 2.63
N GLY A 23 14.21 8.64 2.92
CA GLY A 23 14.44 8.15 4.27
C GLY A 23 13.25 7.36 4.85
N LEU A 24 13.10 7.43 6.16
CA LEU A 24 12.06 6.70 6.89
C LEU A 24 10.67 7.23 6.55
N LEU A 25 9.77 6.30 6.22
CA LEU A 25 8.34 6.52 6.04
C LEU A 25 7.58 5.61 7.00
N GLU A 26 6.75 6.21 7.85
CA GLU A 26 5.75 5.52 8.63
C GLU A 26 4.39 5.75 7.98
N LEU A 27 3.80 4.68 7.44
CA LEU A 27 2.53 4.70 6.73
C LEU A 27 1.53 3.79 7.41
N THR A 28 0.37 4.33 7.73
CA THR A 28 -0.80 3.54 8.10
C THR A 28 -1.33 2.85 6.85
N TYR A 29 -1.44 1.53 6.87
CA TYR A 29 -2.07 0.75 5.82
C TYR A 29 -3.49 0.39 6.23
N GLN A 30 -4.42 0.42 5.28
CA GLN A 30 -5.79 -0.05 5.45
C GLN A 30 -6.20 -0.88 4.24
N SER A 31 -6.78 -2.05 4.45
CA SER A 31 -7.29 -2.92 3.38
C SER A 31 -8.81 -2.91 3.41
N LEU A 32 -9.42 -2.60 2.27
CA LEU A 32 -10.85 -2.52 2.08
C LEU A 32 -11.26 -3.52 1.00
N ASP A 33 -12.15 -4.45 1.36
CA ASP A 33 -12.82 -5.29 0.38
C ASP A 33 -13.88 -4.46 -0.36
N LEU A 34 -13.66 -4.26 -1.65
CA LEU A 34 -14.60 -3.60 -2.56
C LEU A 34 -15.44 -4.66 -3.29
N PRO A 35 -16.74 -4.79 -2.95
CA PRO A 35 -17.66 -5.62 -3.72
C PRO A 35 -18.00 -4.89 -5.02
N VAL A 36 -17.21 -5.11 -6.07
CA VAL A 36 -17.41 -4.46 -7.37
C VAL A 36 -18.47 -5.17 -8.23
N SER A 37 -18.73 -6.46 -8.00
CA SER A 37 -19.84 -7.21 -8.60
C SER A 37 -20.08 -8.55 -7.89
N GLN A 38 -21.20 -9.23 -8.19
CA GLN A 38 -21.51 -10.56 -7.64
C GLN A 38 -20.49 -11.67 -8.00
N ARG A 39 -19.51 -11.39 -8.89
CA ARG A 39 -18.49 -12.36 -9.33
C ARG A 39 -17.06 -11.91 -9.05
N ALA A 40 -16.83 -10.72 -8.52
CA ALA A 40 -15.49 -10.21 -8.28
C ALA A 40 -15.41 -9.41 -6.97
N VAL A 41 -14.43 -9.77 -6.15
CA VAL A 41 -13.98 -9.01 -4.98
C VAL A 41 -12.67 -8.34 -5.36
N HIS A 42 -12.54 -7.04 -5.10
CA HIS A 42 -11.26 -6.33 -5.25
C HIS A 42 -10.79 -5.91 -3.85
N ASP A 43 -9.50 -6.11 -3.57
CA ASP A 43 -8.88 -5.53 -2.38
C ASP A 43 -8.32 -4.15 -2.73
N LEU A 44 -8.68 -3.13 -1.96
CA LEU A 44 -8.06 -1.82 -2.02
C LEU A 44 -7.20 -1.61 -0.78
N SER A 45 -5.89 -1.54 -1.00
CA SER A 45 -4.93 -1.21 0.04
C SER A 45 -4.59 0.29 0.00
N LEU A 46 -5.04 1.04 1.00
CA LEU A 46 -4.70 2.44 1.21
C LEU A 46 -3.45 2.54 2.08
N TYR A 47 -2.58 3.49 1.75
CA TYR A 47 -1.41 3.85 2.55
C TYR A 47 -1.43 5.34 2.80
N THR A 48 -1.49 5.75 4.07
CA THR A 48 -1.54 7.15 4.48
C THR A 48 -0.44 7.46 5.50
N ALA A 49 0.16 8.64 5.41
CA ALA A 49 1.00 9.16 6.47
C ALA A 49 0.14 9.95 7.48
N GLU A 50 0.58 10.01 8.74
CA GLU A 50 -0.07 10.86 9.74
C GLU A 50 0.08 12.35 9.36
N PRO A 51 -1.00 13.16 9.37
CA PRO A 51 -0.93 14.58 9.05
C PRO A 51 0.00 15.35 10.00
N GLY A 52 0.82 16.25 9.46
CA GLY A 52 1.82 17.04 10.18
C GLY A 52 3.05 16.24 10.62
N SER A 53 3.18 14.97 10.21
CA SER A 53 4.36 14.16 10.51
C SER A 53 5.44 14.33 9.44
N THR A 54 6.70 14.04 9.80
CA THR A 54 7.80 13.95 8.83
C THR A 54 7.52 12.94 7.71
N SER A 55 6.75 11.89 8.01
CA SER A 55 6.33 10.91 7.00
C SER A 55 5.39 11.52 5.95
N GLU A 56 4.59 12.54 6.29
CA GLU A 56 3.76 13.26 5.31
C GLU A 56 4.63 14.03 4.31
N ASP A 57 5.63 14.76 4.81
CA ASP A 57 6.58 15.49 3.97
C ASP A 57 7.36 14.53 3.05
N HIS A 58 7.86 13.42 3.60
CA HIS A 58 8.56 12.39 2.82
C HIS A 58 7.65 11.73 1.78
N LEU A 59 6.38 11.47 2.12
CA LEU A 59 5.40 10.90 1.18
C LEU A 59 5.11 11.88 0.04
N ARG A 60 5.03 13.19 0.33
CA ARG A 60 4.85 14.24 -0.68
C ARG A 60 6.04 14.35 -1.62
N LEU A 61 7.26 14.28 -1.09
CA LEU A 61 8.49 14.23 -1.89
C LEU A 61 8.52 13.00 -2.79
N LEU A 62 8.19 11.83 -2.24
CA LEU A 62 8.11 10.57 -2.99
C LEU A 62 7.09 10.65 -4.13
N ALA A 63 5.92 11.26 -3.90
CA ALA A 63 4.91 11.46 -4.94
C ALA A 63 5.42 12.33 -6.10
N GLY A 64 6.19 13.38 -5.80
CA GLY A 64 6.83 14.21 -6.83
C GLY A 64 7.88 13.46 -7.64
N LEU A 65 8.70 12.63 -6.98
CA LEU A 65 9.69 11.77 -7.64
C LEU A 65 9.01 10.72 -8.53
N ALA A 66 7.95 10.07 -8.03
CA ALA A 66 7.17 9.08 -8.76
C ALA A 66 6.49 9.67 -10.00
N ALA A 67 6.01 10.91 -9.95
CA ALA A 67 5.42 11.60 -11.10
C ALA A 67 6.44 11.86 -12.23
N THR A 68 7.72 11.98 -11.89
CA THR A 68 8.80 12.22 -12.84
C THR A 68 9.37 10.90 -13.40
N ARG A 69 9.20 9.78 -12.67
CA ARG A 69 9.63 8.46 -13.13
C ARG A 69 8.63 7.93 -14.16
N PRO A 70 9.06 7.53 -15.38
CA PRO A 70 8.17 6.86 -16.30
C PRO A 70 7.59 5.61 -15.62
N ARG A 71 6.25 5.55 -15.56
CA ARG A 71 5.52 4.41 -14.99
C ARG A 71 5.97 3.16 -15.74
N ALA A 72 6.78 2.32 -15.09
CA ALA A 72 6.91 0.94 -15.49
C ALA A 72 5.55 0.29 -15.21
N ALA A 73 4.66 0.36 -16.19
CA ALA A 73 3.44 -0.43 -16.19
C ALA A 73 3.91 -1.88 -16.33
N GLU A 74 4.01 -2.60 -15.21
CA GLU A 74 4.00 -4.05 -15.26
C GLU A 74 2.69 -4.44 -15.96
N PRO A 75 2.74 -5.18 -17.07
CA PRO A 75 1.55 -5.78 -17.61
C PRO A 75 1.09 -6.79 -16.56
N THR A 76 -0.05 -6.50 -15.91
CA THR A 76 -0.83 -7.51 -15.22
C THR A 76 -1.42 -8.45 -16.28
N ASP A 77 -0.55 -9.22 -16.91
CA ASP A 77 -0.87 -10.44 -17.64
C ASP A 77 -0.42 -11.61 -16.78
N ARG A 78 -1.38 -12.19 -16.06
CA ARG A 78 -1.45 -13.61 -15.81
C ARG A 78 -2.79 -13.91 -15.16
N LEU A 79 -3.72 -14.40 -15.96
CA LEU A 79 -4.21 -15.78 -15.87
C LEU A 79 -5.14 -16.06 -17.06
N SER A 80 -4.56 -16.76 -18.03
CA SER A 80 -5.24 -17.71 -18.92
C SER A 80 -5.91 -18.84 -18.13
#